data_AF-A0A0F5VL04-F1
#
_entry.id   AF-A0A0F5VL04-F1
#
_cell.length_a   1.000
_cell.length_b   1.000
_cell.length_c   1.000
_cell.angle_alpha   90.00
_cell.angle_beta   90.00
_cell.angle_gamma   90.00
#
_symmetry.space_group_name_H-M   'P 1'
#
loop_
_entity.id
_entity.type
_entity.pdbx_description
1 polymer ?
#
loop_
_entity_poly.entity_id
_entity_poly.type
_entity_poly.pdbx_seq_one_letter_code
_entity_poly.pdbx_strand_id
1 'polypeptide(L)' 'MLEAVAQHQPVTVGELTKLFGLPKSTVQRTLVTLAQAGWLRANRKDTTRWEIGARVLAVRPAALQGSS' A
#
# COMPACT_ATOMS: atom_id res chain seq x y z
N MET A 1 -0.94 0.23 6.75
CA MET A 1 -0.78 -0.60 5.53
C MET A 1 -0.14 0.17 4.39
N LEU A 2 -0.74 1.28 3.92
CA LEU A 2 -0.21 2.07 2.81
C LEU A 2 1.23 2.58 3.07
N GLU A 3 1.49 3.16 4.24
CA GLU A 3 2.83 3.65 4.59
C GLU A 3 3.88 2.54 4.66
N ALA A 4 3.54 1.39 5.25
CA ALA A 4 4.45 0.24 5.28
C ALA A 4 4.75 -0.30 3.87
N VAL A 5 3.76 -0.32 2.97
CA VAL A 5 4.01 -0.64 1.56
C VAL A 5 4.91 0.42 0.92
N ALA A 6 4.71 1.71 1.20
CA ALA A 6 5.56 2.77 0.66
C ALA A 6 7.02 2.68 1.15
N GLN A 7 7.23 2.30 2.40
CA GLN A 7 8.55 2.20 3.03
C GLN A 7 9.31 0.94 2.62
N HIS A 8 8.60 -0.16 2.33
CA HIS A 8 9.20 -1.47 2.06
C HIS A 8 8.95 -1.97 0.63
N GLN A 9 8.44 -1.13 -0.28
CA GLN A 9 8.15 -1.54 -1.65
C GLN A 9 9.42 -2.01 -2.39
N PRO A 10 9.34 -3.12 -3.15
CA PRO A 10 8.19 -4.01 -3.32
C PRO A 10 8.06 -5.06 -2.19
N VAL A 11 6.94 -5.05 -1.46
CA VAL A 11 6.71 -5.89 -0.26
C VAL A 11 5.68 -7.00 -0.50
N THR A 12 5.84 -8.16 0.13
CA THR A 12 4.90 -9.27 0.05
C THR A 12 3.86 -9.26 1.18
N VAL A 13 2.74 -9.97 0.98
CA VAL A 13 1.72 -10.18 2.02
C VAL A 13 2.33 -10.85 3.26
N GLY A 14 3.29 -11.76 3.08
CA GLY A 14 3.96 -12.46 4.18
C GLY A 14 4.81 -11.53 5.06
N GLU A 15 5.54 -10.60 4.46
CA GLU A 15 6.30 -9.59 5.18
C GLU A 15 5.38 -8.65 5.97
N LEU A 16 4.27 -8.20 5.37
CA LEU A 16 3.28 -7.36 6.04
C LEU A 16 2.57 -8.11 7.18
N THR A 17 2.27 -9.40 7.00
CA THR A 17 1.69 -10.26 8.05
C THR A 17 2.63 -10.30 9.27
N LYS A 18 3.94 -10.45 9.06
CA LYS A 18 4.93 -10.44 10.14
C LYS A 18 5.07 -9.06 10.78
N LEU A 19 5.08 -8.00 9.98
CA LEU A 19 5.27 -6.62 10.45
C LEU A 19 4.09 -6.11 11.28
N PHE A 20 2.86 -6.49 10.91
CA PHE A 20 1.65 -6.07 11.62
C PHE A 20 1.11 -7.11 12.62
N GLY A 21 1.63 -8.35 12.62
CA GLY A 21 1.10 -9.45 13.44
C GLY A 21 -0.35 -9.84 13.10
N LEU A 22 -0.84 -9.48 11.92
CA LEU A 22 -2.22 -9.70 11.49
C LEU A 22 -2.35 -10.99 10.65
N PRO A 23 -3.52 -11.65 10.64
CA PRO A 23 -3.76 -12.77 9.76
C PRO A 23 -3.55 -12.42 8.28
N LYS A 24 -2.97 -13.35 7.53
CA LYS A 24 -2.68 -13.18 6.09
C LYS A 24 -3.93 -12.79 5.29
N SER A 25 -5.10 -13.37 5.59
CA SER A 25 -6.37 -13.05 4.95
C SER A 25 -6.81 -11.61 5.19
N THR A 26 -6.61 -11.08 6.40
CA THR A 26 -6.88 -9.68 6.74
C THR A 26 -5.97 -8.75 5.96
N VAL A 27 -4.66 -9.01 5.97
CA VAL A 27 -3.67 -8.22 5.23
C VAL A 27 -3.99 -8.23 3.73
N GLN A 28 -4.24 -9.41 3.16
CA GLN A 28 -4.58 -9.56 1.75
C GLN A 28 -5.86 -8.81 1.37
N ARG A 29 -6.93 -8.92 2.16
CA ARG A 29 -8.18 -8.16 1.94
C ARG A 29 -7.91 -6.66 1.94
N THR A 30 -7.19 -6.15 2.93
CA THR A 30 -6.88 -4.71 3.02
C THR A 30 -6.06 -4.25 1.82
N LEU A 31 -5.05 -5.03 1.38
CA LEU A 31 -4.24 -4.70 0.21
C LEU A 31 -5.09 -4.66 -1.07
N VAL A 32 -5.96 -5.65 -1.28
CA VAL A 32 -6.88 -5.69 -2.42
C VAL A 32 -7.85 -4.51 -2.40
N THR A 33 -8.43 -4.17 -1.24
CA THR A 33 -9.32 -3.01 -1.10
C THR A 33 -8.60 -1.71 -1.47
N LEU A 34 -7.38 -1.51 -0.96
CA LEU A 34 -6.57 -0.34 -1.30
C LEU A 34 -6.19 -0.30 -2.79
N ALA A 35 -5.95 -1.46 -3.40
CA ALA A 35 -5.64 -1.56 -4.82
C ALA A 35 -6.85 -1.28 -5.72
N GLN A 36 -8.03 -1.78 -5.35
CA GLN A 36 -9.29 -1.44 -6.03
C GLN A 36 -9.59 0.06 -5.95
N ALA A 37 -9.24 0.70 -4.83
CA ALA A 37 -9.31 2.15 -4.68
C ALA A 37 -8.14 2.90 -5.35
N GLY A 38 -7.23 2.21 -6.05
CA GLY A 38 -6.12 2.78 -6.83
C GLY A 38 -4.91 3.24 -6.00
N TRP A 39 -4.90 3.00 -4.68
CA TRP A 39 -3.80 3.38 -3.79
C TRP A 39 -2.61 2.44 -3.88
N LEU A 40 -2.86 1.17 -4.20
CA LEU A 40 -1.85 0.12 -4.33
C LEU A 40 -1.96 -0.56 -5.70
N ARG A 41 -0.90 -1.25 -6.10
CA ARG A 41 -0.92 -2.15 -7.25
C ARG A 41 -0.08 -3.40 -6.95
N ALA A 42 -0.49 -4.53 -7.51
CA ALA A 42 0.37 -5.69 -7.59
C ALA A 42 1.44 -5.45 -8.68
N ASN A 43 2.67 -5.91 -8.44
CA ASN A 43 3.75 -5.80 -9.41
C ASN A 43 3.43 -6.67 -10.64
N ARG A 44 3.63 -6.14 -11.85
CA ARG A 44 3.32 -6.85 -13.11
C ARG A 44 4.17 -8.10 -13.35
N LYS A 45 5.37 -8.15 -12.79
CA LYS A 45 6.29 -9.30 -12.89
C LYS A 45 6.06 -10.33 -11.79
N ASP A 46 5.56 -9.90 -10.63
CA ASP A 46 5.32 -10.76 -9.46
C ASP A 46 4.06 -10.28 -8.73
N THR A 47 2.95 -10.97 -8.97
CA THR A 47 1.63 -10.61 -8.41
C THR A 47 1.56 -10.76 -6.89
N THR A 48 2.57 -11.34 -6.25
CA THR A 48 2.66 -11.48 -4.79
C THR A 48 3.27 -10.25 -4.11
N ARG A 49 3.89 -9.37 -4.90
CA ARG A 49 4.53 -8.13 -4.44
C ARG A 49 3.63 -6.93 -4.68
N TRP A 50 3.55 -6.07 -3.68
CA TRP A 50 2.73 -4.87 -3.66
C TRP A 50 3.58 -3.61 -3.69
N GLU A 51 3.11 -2.64 -4.45
CA GLU A 51 3.73 -1.33 -4.64
C GLU A 51 2.67 -0.23 -4.50
N ILE A 52 3.14 0.99 -4.25
CA ILE A 52 2.28 2.16 -4.25
C ILE A 52 1.73 2.42 -5.66
N GLY A 53 0.41 2.63 -5.75
CA GLY A 53 -0.29 2.97 -6.98
C GLY A 53 -0.14 4.45 -7.33
N ALA A 54 -0.40 4.79 -8.61
CA ALA A 54 -0.24 6.14 -9.13
C ALA A 54 -1.13 7.19 -8.41
N ARG A 55 -2.20 6.77 -7.73
CA ARG A 55 -3.08 7.67 -6.98
C ARG A 55 -2.39 8.37 -5.82
N VAL A 56 -1.37 7.75 -5.21
CA VAL A 56 -0.55 8.43 -4.18
C VAL A 56 0.19 9.63 -4.76
N LEU A 57 0.63 9.57 -6.03
CA LEU A 57 1.30 10.71 -6.67
C LEU A 57 0.36 11.89 -6.93
N ALA A 58 -0.93 11.61 -7.09
CA ALA A 58 -1.97 12.63 -7.23
C ALA A 58 -2.39 13.24 -5.88
N VAL A 59 -2.16 12.52 -4.78
CA VAL A 59 -2.48 13.00 -3.42
C VAL A 59 -1.27 13.75 -2.89
N ARG A 60 -1.16 15.02 -3.29
CA ARG A 60 -0.34 16.00 -2.57
C ARG A 60 -0.98 16.18 -1.18
N PRO A 61 -0.26 16.00 -0.06
CA PRO A 61 -0.84 16.23 1.25
C PRO A 61 -1.32 17.69 1.33
N ALA A 62 -2.60 17.87 1.64
CA ALA A 62 -3.19 19.20 1.89
C ALA A 62 -2.51 19.93 3.06
N ALA A 63 -1.66 19.25 3.83
CA ALA A 63 -0.82 19.83 4.88
C ALA A 63 0.26 20.81 4.37
N LEU A 64 0.44 20.96 3.06
CA LEU A 64 1.24 22.04 2.46
C LEU A 64 0.39 23.22 1.94
N GLN A 65 -0.94 23.18 2.08
CA GLN A 65 -1.74 24.40 1.96
C GLN A 65 -1.57 25.17 3.26
N GLY A 66 -0.50 25.98 3.30
CA GLY A 66 -0.23 26.88 4.40
C GLY A 66 -1.47 27.71 4.74
N SER A 67 -1.82 27.62 6.02
CA SER A 67 -2.18 28.75 6.88
C SER A 67 -2.15 30.13 6.21
N SER A 68 -3.33 30.73 6.05
CA SER A 68 -3.50 32.19 6.02
C SER A 68 -3.88 32.69 7.41
#